data_AF-A0A382J0U6-F1
#
_entry.id   AF-A0A382J0U6-F1
#
_cell.length_a   1.000
_cell.length_b   1.000
_cell.length_c   1.000
_cell.angle_alpha   90.00
_cell.angle_beta   90.00
_cell.angle_gamma   90.00
#
_symmetry.space_group_name_H-M   'P 1'
#
loop_
_entity.id
_entity.type
_entity.pdbx_description
1 polymer ?
#
loop_
_entity_poly.entity_id
_entity_poly.type
_entity_poly.pdbx_seq_one_letter_code
_entity_poly.pdbx_strand_id
1 'polypeptide(L)'
;MTLEELCFHARTVYRATQLPLVVDADTGYGEAVNVMRTVRELEAAGAAALQIEDQILPKKCGHLNDKRLVSVDDMCAKVTAAHRARTDIRIIARTDAVDTEGLDAAIGRMNRYIEAGADIVFAD
;
A
#
# COMPACT_ATOMS: atom_id res chain seq x y z
N MET A 1 -13.48 6.47 1.83
CA MET A 1 -13.92 5.07 1.83
C MET A 1 -13.27 4.37 3.01
N THR A 2 -14.02 3.56 3.76
CA THR A 2 -13.51 2.75 4.86
C THR A 2 -12.95 1.41 4.36
N LEU A 3 -12.20 0.68 5.20
CA LEU A 3 -11.71 -0.65 4.86
C LEU A 3 -12.86 -1.63 4.54
N GLU A 4 -13.98 -1.54 5.26
CA GLU A 4 -15.13 -2.42 5.07
C GLU A 4 -15.79 -2.19 3.70
N GLU A 5 -15.97 -0.93 3.31
CA GLU A 5 -16.45 -0.55 1.98
C GLU A 5 -15.49 -1.04 0.87
N LEU A 6 -14.18 -0.88 1.05
CA LEU A 6 -13.18 -1.38 0.10
C LEU A 6 -13.27 -2.91 -0.06
N CYS A 7 -13.35 -3.64 1.06
CA CYS A 7 -13.47 -5.10 1.05
C CYS A 7 -14.76 -5.56 0.35
N PHE A 8 -15.87 -4.84 0.55
CA PHE A 8 -17.12 -5.13 -0.16
C PHE A 8 -16.96 -5.02 -1.67
N HIS A 9 -16.32 -3.95 -2.16
CA HIS A 9 -16.08 -3.76 -3.58
C HIS A 9 -15.11 -4.79 -4.16
N ALA A 10 -13.97 -5.04 -3.50
CA ALA A 10 -13.00 -6.04 -3.94
C ALA A 10 -13.63 -7.42 -4.08
N ARG A 11 -14.43 -7.83 -3.09
CA ARG A 11 -15.13 -9.13 -3.08
C ARG A 11 -16.17 -9.24 -4.19
N THR A 12 -16.86 -8.14 -4.49
CA THR A 12 -17.87 -8.08 -5.56
C THR A 12 -17.21 -8.28 -6.92
N VAL A 13 -16.11 -7.57 -7.19
CA VAL A 13 -15.36 -7.70 -8.44
C VAL A 13 -14.75 -9.10 -8.56
N TYR A 14 -14.10 -9.60 -7.51
CA TYR A 14 -13.46 -10.91 -7.53
C TYR A 14 -14.48 -12.03 -7.82
N ARG A 15 -15.66 -12.00 -7.19
CA ARG A 15 -16.71 -13.00 -7.43
C ARG A 15 -17.21 -12.99 -8.87
N ALA A 16 -17.29 -11.82 -9.50
CA ALA A 16 -17.76 -11.69 -10.87
C ALA A 16 -16.73 -12.19 -11.91
N THR A 17 -15.43 -12.03 -11.64
CA THR A 17 -14.38 -12.25 -12.65
C THR A 17 -13.50 -13.46 -12.39
N GLN A 18 -13.28 -13.82 -11.11
CA GLN A 18 -12.24 -14.77 -10.66
C GLN A 18 -10.82 -14.39 -11.12
N LEU A 19 -10.62 -13.13 -11.54
CA LEU A 19 -9.31 -12.64 -11.98
C LEU A 19 -8.50 -12.11 -10.78
N PRO A 20 -7.16 -12.19 -10.81
CA PRO A 20 -6.31 -11.55 -9.82
C PRO A 20 -6.57 -10.05 -9.75
N LEU A 21 -6.83 -9.54 -8.53
CA LEU A 21 -7.09 -8.12 -8.29
C LEU A 21 -5.91 -7.47 -7.59
N VAL A 22 -5.47 -6.32 -8.11
CA VAL A 22 -4.63 -5.37 -7.39
C VAL A 22 -5.54 -4.34 -6.73
N VAL A 23 -5.42 -4.17 -5.42
CA VAL A 23 -6.29 -3.28 -4.65
C VAL A 23 -5.48 -2.16 -4.00
N ASP A 24 -5.86 -0.92 -4.26
CA ASP A 24 -5.33 0.26 -3.57
C ASP A 24 -5.88 0.32 -2.14
N ALA A 25 -5.00 0.17 -1.15
CA ALA A 25 -5.32 0.15 0.28
C ALA A 25 -4.89 1.44 0.99
N ASP A 26 -4.73 2.51 0.23
CA ASP A 26 -4.30 3.80 0.71
C ASP A 26 -2.97 3.77 1.50
N THR A 27 -2.97 4.21 2.76
CA THR A 27 -1.83 4.12 3.69
C THR A 27 -1.94 2.90 4.62
N GLY A 28 -2.86 1.97 4.32
CA GLY A 28 -3.18 0.80 5.14
C GLY A 28 -4.11 1.07 6.32
N TYR A 29 -4.96 2.10 6.23
CA TYR A 29 -6.02 2.43 7.20
C TYR A 29 -5.54 2.62 8.65
N GLY A 30 -4.29 3.07 8.83
CA GLY A 30 -3.70 3.39 10.13
C GLY A 30 -2.21 3.02 10.19
N GLU A 31 -1.78 2.55 11.36
CA GLU A 31 -0.39 2.13 11.62
C GLU A 31 -0.23 0.61 11.51
N ALA A 32 0.92 0.06 11.89
CA ALA A 32 1.29 -1.34 11.68
C ALA A 32 0.16 -2.36 11.98
N VAL A 33 -0.52 -2.25 13.13
CA VAL A 33 -1.61 -3.18 13.50
C VAL A 33 -2.81 -3.06 12.55
N ASN A 34 -3.14 -1.85 12.11
CA ASN A 34 -4.19 -1.61 11.13
C ASN A 34 -3.80 -2.19 9.77
N VAL A 35 -2.56 -1.99 9.33
CA VAL A 35 -2.02 -2.57 8.09
C VAL A 35 -2.15 -4.09 8.12
N MET A 36 -1.77 -4.75 9.22
CA MET A 36 -1.91 -6.21 9.36
C MET A 36 -3.38 -6.66 9.22
N ARG A 37 -4.34 -5.90 9.77
CA ARG A 37 -5.75 -6.18 9.59
C ARG A 37 -6.16 -5.98 8.13
N THR A 38 -5.78 -4.87 7.51
CA THR A 38 -6.06 -4.56 6.10
C THR A 38 -5.58 -5.66 5.16
N VAL A 39 -4.36 -6.18 5.35
CA VAL A 39 -3.83 -7.28 4.54
C VAL A 39 -4.73 -8.51 4.61
N ARG A 40 -5.07 -8.96 5.82
CA ARG A 40 -5.90 -10.16 6.02
C ARG A 40 -7.32 -10.00 5.46
N GLU A 41 -7.92 -8.83 5.66
CA GLU A 41 -9.28 -8.55 5.18
C GLU A 41 -9.36 -8.48 3.65
N LEU A 42 -8.38 -7.82 3.01
CA LEU A 42 -8.33 -7.73 1.55
C LEU A 42 -7.99 -9.07 0.90
N GLU A 43 -7.07 -9.83 1.48
CA GLU A 43 -6.77 -11.19 1.04
C GLU A 43 -8.02 -12.08 1.14
N ALA A 44 -8.73 -12.04 2.27
CA ALA A 44 -10.01 -12.75 2.43
C ALA A 44 -11.13 -12.22 1.52
N ALA A 45 -11.01 -11.00 1.00
CA ALA A 45 -11.90 -10.43 -0.01
C ALA A 45 -11.58 -10.89 -1.44
N GLY A 46 -10.44 -11.55 -1.66
CA GLY A 46 -10.00 -12.04 -2.98
C GLY A 46 -8.99 -11.14 -3.68
N ALA A 47 -8.36 -10.20 -2.97
CA ALA A 47 -7.25 -9.43 -3.52
C ALA A 47 -6.02 -10.34 -3.73
N ALA A 48 -5.40 -10.26 -4.90
CA ALA A 48 -4.15 -10.97 -5.22
C ALA A 48 -2.92 -10.12 -4.90
N ALA A 49 -3.07 -8.79 -4.90
CA ALA A 49 -2.09 -7.86 -4.38
C ALA A 49 -2.79 -6.67 -3.71
N LEU A 50 -2.13 -6.09 -2.71
CA LEU A 50 -2.52 -4.81 -2.14
C LEU A 50 -1.40 -3.78 -2.31
N GLN A 51 -1.78 -2.54 -2.53
CA GLN A 51 -0.88 -1.39 -2.59
C GLN A 51 -1.05 -0.52 -1.36
N ILE A 52 0.06 -0.18 -0.70
CA ILE A 52 0.13 0.85 0.33
C ILE A 52 1.13 1.92 -0.05
N GLU A 53 0.87 3.18 0.30
CA GLU A 53 1.74 4.31 -0.03
C GLU A 53 2.24 5.11 1.19
N ASP A 54 3.32 5.86 0.98
CA ASP A 54 4.03 6.62 2.01
C ASP A 54 3.52 8.06 2.23
N GLN A 55 2.32 8.41 1.75
CA GLN A 55 1.73 9.71 2.02
C GLN A 55 1.25 9.87 3.47
N ILE A 56 1.33 11.10 3.99
CA ILE A 56 0.72 11.48 5.28
C ILE A 56 -0.78 11.72 5.08
N LEU A 57 -1.61 11.18 5.99
CA LEU A 57 -3.05 11.47 6.03
C LEU A 57 -3.35 12.83 6.71
N PRO A 58 -4.39 13.58 6.27
CA PRO A 58 -5.27 13.27 5.15
C PRO A 58 -4.54 13.41 3.81
N LYS A 59 -4.70 12.41 2.93
CA LYS A 59 -4.05 12.35 1.61
C LYS A 59 -4.53 13.52 0.76
N LYS A 60 -3.62 14.07 -0.05
CA LYS A 60 -3.96 14.96 -1.15
C LYS A 60 -3.88 14.16 -2.45
N CYS A 61 -4.73 14.50 -3.42
CA CYS A 61 -4.69 13.87 -4.75
C CYS A 61 -3.27 13.94 -5.34
N GLY A 62 -2.85 12.88 -6.06
CA GLY A 62 -1.55 12.71 -6.71
C GLY A 62 -1.04 13.88 -7.57
N HIS A 63 -1.91 14.84 -7.91
CA HIS A 63 -1.60 15.97 -8.80
C HIS A 63 -1.65 17.35 -8.11
N LEU A 64 -1.77 17.39 -6.77
CA LEU A 64 -1.84 18.64 -6.00
C LEU A 64 -0.50 18.91 -5.27
N ASN A 65 0.05 20.11 -5.49
CA ASN A 65 1.27 20.58 -4.85
C ASN A 65 1.14 20.54 -3.30
N ASP A 66 2.20 20.09 -2.61
CA ASP A 66 2.33 19.81 -1.16
C ASP A 66 1.94 18.40 -0.69
N LYS A 67 2.26 17.36 -1.46
CA LYS A 67 2.32 16.00 -0.89
C LYS A 67 3.38 15.98 0.23
N ARG A 68 3.05 15.37 1.36
CA ARG A 68 4.01 15.11 2.43
C ARG A 68 4.08 13.63 2.65
N LEU A 69 5.29 13.12 2.80
CA LEU A 69 5.56 11.70 2.97
C LEU A 69 5.93 11.41 4.41
N VAL A 70 5.58 10.22 4.89
CA VAL A 70 6.12 9.69 6.13
C VAL A 70 7.61 9.43 5.98
N SER A 71 8.30 9.25 7.11
CA SER A 71 9.70 8.86 7.07
C SER A 71 9.85 7.49 6.38
N VAL A 72 11.03 7.24 5.80
CA VAL A 72 11.33 5.95 5.17
C VAL A 72 11.14 4.80 6.16
N ASP A 73 11.53 5.00 7.42
CA ASP A 73 11.44 3.97 8.46
C ASP A 73 9.99 3.69 8.87
N ASP A 74 9.12 4.72 8.94
CA ASP A 74 7.69 4.53 9.20
C ASP A 74 7.03 3.71 8.08
N MET A 75 7.34 4.03 6.82
CA MET A 75 6.82 3.24 5.71
C MET A 75 7.38 1.81 5.71
N CYS A 76 8.68 1.64 6.00
CA CYS A 76 9.28 0.31 6.15
C CYS A 76 8.61 -0.51 7.26
N ALA A 77 8.23 0.13 8.37
CA ALA A 77 7.50 -0.54 9.45
C ALA A 77 6.12 -1.03 8.97
N LYS A 78 5.40 -0.24 8.17
CA LYS A 78 4.12 -0.64 7.56
C LYS A 78 4.30 -1.78 6.56
N VAL A 79 5.31 -1.70 5.68
CA VAL A 79 5.63 -2.77 4.73
C VAL A 79 6.00 -4.07 5.45
N THR A 80 6.82 -4.00 6.51
CA THR A 80 7.18 -5.15 7.33
C THR A 80 5.94 -5.77 7.99
N ALA A 81 5.03 -4.94 8.50
CA ALA A 81 3.78 -5.39 9.09
C ALA A 81 2.87 -6.09 8.05
N ALA A 82 2.76 -5.52 6.85
CA ALA A 82 2.02 -6.11 5.73
C ALA A 82 2.61 -7.47 5.34
N HIS A 83 3.93 -7.54 5.16
CA HIS A 83 4.66 -8.76 4.83
C HIS A 83 4.46 -9.86 5.88
N ARG A 84 4.45 -9.51 7.17
CA ARG A 84 4.23 -10.48 8.26
C ARG A 84 2.78 -10.97 8.37
N ALA A 85 1.82 -10.20 7.88
CA ALA A 85 0.40 -10.52 8.00
C ALA A 85 -0.16 -11.34 6.82
N ARG A 86 0.51 -11.31 5.67
CA ARG A 86 0.06 -11.97 4.44
C ARG A 86 0.12 -13.49 4.55
N THR A 87 -0.72 -14.17 3.77
CA THR A 87 -0.57 -15.60 3.47
C THR A 87 0.06 -15.77 2.09
N ASP A 88 -0.63 -15.31 1.05
CA ASP A 88 -0.28 -15.42 -0.37
C ASP A 88 -0.32 -14.06 -1.11
N ILE A 89 -1.07 -13.08 -0.60
CA ILE A 89 -1.25 -11.76 -1.21
C ILE A 89 0.09 -11.03 -1.39
N ARG A 90 0.27 -10.41 -2.56
CA ARG A 90 1.47 -9.61 -2.87
C ARG A 90 1.37 -8.21 -2.27
N ILE A 91 2.49 -7.70 -1.80
CA ILE A 91 2.61 -6.36 -1.20
C ILE A 91 3.29 -5.43 -2.19
N ILE A 92 2.56 -4.39 -2.61
CA ILE A 92 3.06 -3.32 -3.45
C ILE A 92 3.32 -2.10 -2.56
N ALA A 93 4.56 -1.63 -2.50
CA ALA A 93 4.92 -0.39 -1.82
C ALA A 93 5.00 0.75 -2.84
N ARG A 94 4.09 1.71 -2.74
CA ARG A 94 4.06 2.91 -3.58
C ARG A 94 4.79 4.06 -2.88
N THR A 95 5.52 4.86 -3.66
CA THR A 95 6.09 6.14 -3.20
C THR A 95 5.69 7.27 -4.14
N ASP A 96 5.33 8.42 -3.56
CA ASP A 96 5.09 9.68 -4.30
C ASP A 96 6.31 10.64 -4.19
N ALA A 97 7.50 10.09 -3.93
CA ALA A 97 8.72 10.85 -3.71
C ALA A 97 9.30 11.46 -4.99
N VAL A 98 8.87 11.04 -6.18
CA VAL A 98 9.43 11.55 -7.45
C VAL A 98 9.20 13.06 -7.56
N ASP A 99 7.97 13.51 -7.31
CA ASP A 99 7.59 14.92 -7.40
C ASP A 99 8.15 15.78 -6.26
N THR A 100 8.36 15.19 -5.08
CA THR A 100 8.66 15.94 -3.85
C THR A 100 10.13 15.94 -3.45
N GLU A 101 10.82 14.82 -3.67
CA GLU A 101 12.20 14.57 -3.24
C GLU A 101 13.12 14.23 -4.43
N GLY A 102 12.56 13.98 -5.62
CA GLY A 102 13.29 13.63 -6.84
C GLY A 102 13.45 12.12 -7.06
N LEU A 103 13.81 11.75 -8.29
CA LEU A 103 13.89 10.35 -8.73
C LEU A 103 14.89 9.51 -7.89
N ASP A 104 16.08 10.04 -7.61
CA ASP A 104 17.10 9.30 -6.84
C ASP A 104 16.65 9.01 -5.40
N ALA A 105 15.95 9.97 -4.77
CA ALA A 105 15.37 9.79 -3.44
C ALA A 105 14.25 8.73 -3.47
N ALA A 106 13.39 8.75 -4.48
CA ALA A 106 12.36 7.74 -4.68
C ALA A 106 12.95 6.34 -4.89
N ILE A 107 14.02 6.21 -5.67
CA ILE A 107 14.76 4.94 -5.83
C ILE A 107 15.31 4.47 -4.48
N GLY A 108 15.91 5.38 -3.70
CA GLY A 108 16.38 5.08 -2.34
C GLY A 108 15.28 4.52 -1.44
N ARG A 109 14.10 5.16 -1.43
CA ARG A 109 12.91 4.70 -0.69
C ARG A 109 12.46 3.32 -1.16
N MET A 110 12.31 3.11 -2.47
CA MET A 110 11.87 1.83 -3.03
C MET A 110 12.81 0.68 -2.67
N ASN A 111 14.14 0.89 -2.72
CA ASN A 111 15.11 -0.11 -2.29
C ASN A 111 14.90 -0.51 -0.82
N ARG A 112 14.68 0.47 0.06
CA ARG A 112 14.37 0.24 1.47
C ARG A 112 13.04 -0.50 1.65
N TYR A 113 12.04 -0.23 0.81
CA TYR A 113 10.74 -0.93 0.87
C TYR A 113 10.86 -2.40 0.41
N ILE A 114 11.71 -2.70 -0.57
CA ILE A 114 12.05 -4.07 -0.96
C ILE A 114 12.73 -4.80 0.21
N GLU A 115 13.73 -4.18 0.84
CA GLU A 115 14.41 -4.74 2.02
C GLU A 115 13.44 -5.02 3.19
N ALA A 116 12.41 -4.17 3.35
CA ALA A 116 11.37 -4.34 4.35
C ALA A 116 10.34 -5.45 4.01
N GLY A 117 10.38 -6.01 2.80
CA GLY A 117 9.57 -7.15 2.39
C GLY A 117 8.46 -6.86 1.37
N ALA A 118 8.48 -5.71 0.69
CA ALA A 118 7.62 -5.49 -0.47
C ALA A 118 7.99 -6.44 -1.62
N ASP A 119 7.00 -7.03 -2.31
CA ASP A 119 7.26 -7.84 -3.51
C ASP A 119 7.44 -6.98 -4.76
N ILE A 120 6.78 -5.83 -4.78
CA ILE A 120 6.71 -4.91 -5.91
C ILE A 120 6.85 -3.49 -5.35
N VAL A 121 7.55 -2.63 -6.10
CA VAL A 121 7.62 -1.20 -5.84
C VAL A 121 7.00 -0.42 -6.98
N PHE A 122 6.35 0.69 -6.65
CA PHE A 122 5.70 1.58 -7.60
C PHE A 122 6.10 3.03 -7.30
N ALA A 123 6.80 3.67 -8.24
CA ALA A 123 7.04 5.11 -8.20
C ALA A 123 5.91 5.83 -8.92
N ASP A 124 5.19 6.70 -8.20
CA ASP A 124 4.23 7.65 -8.76
C ASP A 124 4.87 9.02 -8.94
#